data_AF-A0A142L6J9-F1
#
_entry.id   AF-A0A142L6J9-F1
#
_cell.length_a   1.000
_cell.length_b   1.000
_cell.length_c   1.000
_cell.angle_alpha   90.00
_cell.angle_beta   90.00
_cell.angle_gamma   90.00
#
_symmetry.space_group_name_H-M   'P 1'
#
loop_
_entity.id
_entity.type
_entity.pdbx_description
1 polymer ?
#
loop_
_entity_poly.entity_id
_entity_poly.type
_entity_poly.pdbx_seq_one_letter_code
_entity_poly.pdbx_strand_id
1 'polypeptide(L)'
;MITVTEKAKTRIKDLKVESNYTEDYFLRVGVDSGGCSGLSYKLDFDNEVKAGDEVMEFDGVKVVTDKRSVLYLFGTELDFTDGLNGKGFAFNNPNATRTCSCGESFAV
;
A
#
# COMPACT_ATOMS: atom_id res chain seq x y z
N MET A 1 -11.64 -3.65 -3.93
CA MET A 1 -11.24 -2.58 -2.98
C MET A 1 -10.02 -3.07 -2.21
N ILE A 2 -9.12 -2.19 -1.80
CA ILE A 2 -7.94 -2.56 -0.99
C ILE A 2 -8.38 -2.82 0.45
N THR A 3 -7.76 -3.77 1.15
CA THR A 3 -7.96 -4.00 2.59
C THR A 3 -6.63 -3.85 3.34
N VAL A 4 -6.69 -3.59 4.65
CA VAL A 4 -5.50 -3.40 5.49
C VAL A 4 -5.65 -4.20 6.78
N THR A 5 -4.64 -5.00 7.12
CA THR A 5 -4.64 -5.81 8.35
C THR A 5 -4.42 -4.96 9.60
N GLU A 6 -4.77 -5.48 10.78
CA GLU A 6 -4.50 -4.82 12.07
C GLU A 6 -3.02 -4.46 12.26
N LYS A 7 -2.12 -5.34 11.82
CA LYS A 7 -0.67 -5.15 11.94
C LYS A 7 -0.21 -4.01 11.06
N ALA A 8 -0.66 -3.98 9.80
CA ALA A 8 -0.36 -2.89 8.89
C ALA A 8 -0.92 -1.55 9.41
N LYS A 9 -2.17 -1.52 9.90
CA LYS A 9 -2.76 -0.30 10.49
C LYS A 9 -1.92 0.24 11.65
N THR A 10 -1.53 -0.63 12.57
CA THR A 10 -0.67 -0.26 13.70
C THR A 10 0.63 0.33 13.21
N ARG A 11 1.31 -0.36 12.28
CA ARG A 11 2.60 0.10 11.75
C ARG A 11 2.49 1.43 10.99
N ILE A 12 1.41 1.65 10.23
CA ILE A 12 1.18 2.92 9.52
C ILE A 12 1.05 4.07 10.52
N LYS A 13 0.32 3.86 11.63
CA LYS A 13 0.20 4.86 12.70
C LYS A 13 1.56 5.15 13.34
N ASP A 14 2.34 4.12 13.67
CA ASP A 14 3.69 4.28 14.22
C ASP A 14 4.58 5.09 13.26
N LEU A 15 4.63 4.71 11.98
CA LEU A 15 5.44 5.40 10.97
C LEU A 15 5.06 6.87 10.79
N LYS A 16 3.76 7.18 10.90
CA LYS A 16 3.25 8.55 10.85
C LYS A 16 3.80 9.39 11.99
N VAL A 17 3.81 8.83 13.21
CA VAL A 17 4.37 9.48 14.41
C VAL A 17 5.90 9.59 14.32
N GLU A 18 6.59 8.51 13.96
CA GLU A 18 8.06 8.47 13.82
C GLU A 18 8.57 9.51 12.80
N SER A 19 7.80 9.75 11.74
CA SER A 19 8.15 10.70 10.67
C SER A 19 7.63 12.12 10.91
N ASN A 20 7.02 12.39 12.07
CA ASN A 20 6.40 13.68 12.43
C ASN A 20 5.34 14.19 11.42
N TYR A 21 4.58 13.28 10.80
CA TYR A 21 3.47 13.66 9.95
C TYR A 21 2.26 14.09 10.79
N THR A 22 1.59 15.17 10.36
CA THR A 22 0.39 15.71 11.00
C THR A 22 -0.85 14.89 10.67
N GLU A 23 -1.96 15.14 11.37
CA GLU A 23 -3.19 14.34 11.24
C GLU A 23 -3.78 14.33 9.82
N ASP A 24 -3.55 15.37 9.01
CA ASP A 24 -4.00 15.48 7.62
C ASP A 24 -3.33 14.48 6.65
N TYR A 25 -2.18 13.91 7.02
CA TYR A 25 -1.51 12.91 6.18
C TYR A 25 -2.22 11.56 6.21
N PHE A 26 -2.21 10.87 5.08
CA PHE A 26 -2.77 9.55 4.88
C PHE A 26 -1.79 8.68 4.10
N LEU A 27 -1.99 7.35 4.15
CA LEU A 27 -1.17 6.45 3.35
C LEU A 27 -1.69 6.46 1.90
N ARG A 28 -0.83 6.79 0.94
CA ARG A 28 -1.10 6.58 -0.47
C ARG A 28 -0.52 5.25 -0.93
N VAL A 29 -1.36 4.43 -1.55
CA VAL A 29 -0.99 3.14 -2.14
C VAL A 29 -1.16 3.23 -3.65
N GLY A 30 -0.08 3.00 -4.38
CA GLY A 30 -0.07 3.09 -5.84
C GLY A 30 0.73 1.99 -6.51
N VAL A 31 0.72 2.01 -7.83
CA VAL A 31 1.52 1.14 -8.70
C VAL A 31 2.30 2.02 -9.66
N ASP A 32 3.62 1.84 -9.68
CA ASP A 32 4.51 2.46 -10.66
C ASP A 32 4.94 1.42 -11.71
N SER A 33 5.26 1.89 -12.92
CA SER A 33 5.88 1.06 -13.95
C SER A 33 7.36 0.85 -13.64
N GLY A 34 7.82 -0.39 -13.56
CA GLY A 34 9.20 -0.73 -13.25
C GLY A 34 9.37 -1.96 -12.36
N GLY A 35 10.57 -2.12 -11.80
CA GLY A 35 10.92 -3.28 -10.98
C GLY A 35 11.19 -4.55 -11.79
N CYS A 36 11.58 -5.62 -11.10
CA CYS A 36 12.01 -6.89 -11.73
C CYS A 36 10.91 -7.59 -12.55
N SER A 37 9.64 -7.25 -12.29
CA SER A 37 8.47 -7.91 -12.90
C SER A 37 7.62 -6.97 -13.77
N GLY A 38 8.01 -5.70 -13.93
CA GLY A 38 7.34 -4.72 -14.80
C GLY A 38 6.40 -3.75 -14.09
N LEU A 39 5.81 -4.13 -12.95
CA LEU A 39 5.06 -3.24 -12.06
C LEU A 39 5.61 -3.32 -10.64
N SER A 40 5.62 -2.20 -9.92
CA SER A 40 6.05 -2.12 -8.52
C SER A 40 5.00 -1.45 -7.65
N TYR A 41 4.79 -1.98 -6.44
CA TYR A 41 3.96 -1.31 -5.44
C TYR A 41 4.67 -0.08 -4.91
N LYS A 42 3.87 0.94 -4.56
CA LYS A 42 4.37 2.17 -3.97
C LYS A 42 3.54 2.55 -2.76
N LEU A 43 4.23 2.87 -1.68
CA LEU A 43 3.67 3.42 -0.45
C LEU A 43 4.29 4.78 -0.19
N ASP A 44 3.46 5.77 0.08
CA ASP A 44 3.89 7.12 0.41
C ASP A 44 2.93 7.75 1.43
N PHE A 45 3.37 8.80 2.12
CA PHE A 45 2.48 9.60 2.96
C PHE A 45 2.17 10.89 2.22
N ASP A 46 0.90 11.10 1.93
CA ASP A 46 0.40 12.25 1.18
C ASP A 46 -0.68 12.94 2.01
N ASN A 47 -0.92 14.22 1.76
CA ASN A 47 -1.98 15.00 2.40
C ASN A 47 -2.92 15.67 1.38
N GLU A 48 -2.75 15.41 0.09
CA GLU A 48 -3.59 15.94 -0.99
C GLU A 48 -4.39 14.83 -1.69
N VAL A 49 -5.72 14.84 -1.52
CA VAL A 49 -6.63 13.97 -2.29
C VAL A 49 -6.87 14.58 -3.66
N LYS A 50 -6.65 13.78 -4.71
CA LYS A 50 -6.74 14.19 -6.11
C LYS A 50 -8.07 13.75 -6.72
N ALA A 51 -8.49 14.41 -7.79
CA ALA A 51 -9.72 14.06 -8.49
C ALA A 51 -9.63 12.63 -9.05
N GLY A 52 -10.59 11.77 -8.67
CA GLY A 52 -10.63 10.38 -9.08
C GLY A 52 -9.81 9.43 -8.19
N ASP A 53 -9.23 9.92 -7.09
CA ASP A 53 -8.71 9.04 -6.05
C ASP A 53 -9.85 8.24 -5.41
N GLU A 54 -9.56 6.98 -5.08
CA GLU A 54 -10.40 6.15 -4.22
C GLU A 54 -9.86 6.26 -2.79
N VAL A 55 -10.74 6.67 -1.86
CA VAL A 55 -10.42 6.90 -0.46
C VAL A 55 -11.10 5.83 0.38
N MET A 56 -10.31 5.18 1.24
CA MET A 56 -10.74 4.14 2.15
C MET A 56 -10.28 4.48 3.57
N GLU A 57 -11.07 4.11 4.58
CA GLU A 57 -10.74 4.37 5.98
C GLU A 57 -10.86 3.09 6.79
N PHE A 58 -9.83 2.78 7.58
CA PHE A 58 -9.72 1.59 8.40
C PHE A 58 -9.24 1.96 9.81
N ASP A 59 -10.15 1.97 10.79
CA ASP A 59 -9.82 2.25 12.20
C ASP A 59 -8.93 3.49 12.40
N GLY A 60 -9.28 4.59 11.73
CA GLY A 60 -8.54 5.86 11.77
C GLY A 60 -7.27 5.90 10.91
N VAL A 61 -7.01 4.87 10.10
CA VAL A 61 -6.01 4.90 9.03
C VAL A 61 -6.71 5.19 7.71
N LYS A 62 -6.43 6.36 7.15
CA LYS A 62 -6.89 6.73 5.82
C LYS A 62 -5.92 6.20 4.77
N VAL A 63 -6.45 5.51 3.78
CA VAL A 63 -5.72 4.95 2.65
C VAL A 63 -6.29 5.49 1.35
N VAL A 64 -5.42 5.98 0.48
CA VAL A 64 -5.82 6.62 -0.78
C VAL A 64 -5.09 5.95 -1.94
N THR A 65 -5.80 5.69 -3.03
CA THR A 65 -5.20 5.13 -4.24
C THR A 65 -5.70 5.89 -5.46
N ASP A 66 -4.82 6.09 -6.45
CA ASP A 66 -5.20 6.82 -7.66
C ASP A 66 -5.94 5.91 -8.65
N LYS A 67 -6.74 6.53 -9.51
CA LYS A 67 -7.60 5.84 -10.49
C LYS A 67 -6.87 4.79 -11.35
N ARG A 68 -5.60 4.99 -11.69
CA ARG A 68 -4.86 4.03 -12.53
C ARG A 68 -4.45 2.81 -11.72
N SER A 69 -4.01 3.03 -10.48
CA SER A 69 -3.58 1.97 -9.59
C SER A 69 -4.72 1.08 -9.09
N VAL A 70 -5.94 1.62 -8.94
CA VAL A 70 -7.14 0.86 -8.50
C VAL A 70 -7.31 -0.44 -9.29
N LEU A 71 -7.10 -0.42 -10.61
CA LEU A 71 -7.28 -1.59 -11.47
C LEU A 71 -6.33 -2.74 -11.14
N TYR A 72 -5.11 -2.43 -10.69
CA TYR A 72 -4.10 -3.42 -10.33
C TYR A 72 -4.17 -3.84 -8.86
N LEU A 73 -4.79 -3.01 -8.02
CA LEU A 73 -4.87 -3.18 -6.57
C LEU A 73 -6.23 -3.69 -6.09
N PHE A 74 -7.16 -3.95 -7.01
CA PHE A 74 -8.51 -4.35 -6.63
C PHE A 74 -8.49 -5.73 -5.95
N GLY A 75 -8.88 -5.77 -4.66
CA GLY A 75 -8.88 -7.00 -3.87
C GLY A 75 -7.52 -7.30 -3.22
N THR A 76 -6.54 -6.39 -3.35
CA THR A 76 -5.26 -6.50 -2.67
C THR A 76 -5.41 -6.23 -1.18
N GLU A 77 -4.79 -7.06 -0.36
CA GLU A 77 -4.62 -6.81 1.08
C GLU A 77 -3.20 -6.30 1.36
N LEU A 78 -3.11 -5.20 2.10
CA LEU A 78 -1.87 -4.67 2.65
C LEU A 78 -1.67 -5.21 4.07
N ASP A 79 -0.60 -5.98 4.27
CA ASP A 79 -0.19 -6.52 5.55
C ASP A 79 1.18 -5.96 5.97
N PHE A 80 1.55 -6.18 7.24
CA PHE A 80 2.89 -5.92 7.74
C PHE A 80 3.44 -7.16 8.42
N THR A 81 4.53 -7.68 7.84
CA THR A 81 5.23 -8.88 8.32
C THR A 81 6.49 -8.48 9.08
N ASP A 82 6.76 -9.19 10.17
CA ASP A 82 8.02 -9.16 10.95
C ASP A 82 8.65 -10.57 10.94
N GLY A 83 8.33 -11.38 9.91
CA GLY A 83 8.74 -12.77 9.80
C GLY A 83 10.20 -12.94 9.36
N LEU A 84 10.66 -14.20 9.32
CA LEU A 84 12.03 -14.56 8.93
C LEU A 84 12.44 -14.07 7.53
N ASN A 85 11.47 -13.86 6.64
CA ASN A 85 11.69 -13.38 5.28
C ASN A 85 11.85 -11.85 5.19
N GLY A 86 11.87 -11.15 6.33
CA GLY A 86 12.09 -9.71 6.42
C GLY A 86 10.94 -9.00 7.11
N LYS A 87 11.29 -7.84 7.68
CA LYS A 87 10.34 -6.89 8.26
C LYS A 87 9.93 -5.89 7.20
N GLY A 88 8.64 -5.79 6.91
CA GLY A 88 8.15 -4.86 5.90
C GLY A 88 6.67 -4.99 5.60
N PHE A 89 6.19 -4.06 4.78
CA PHE A 89 4.86 -4.17 4.19
C PHE A 89 4.84 -5.30 3.16
N ALA A 90 3.76 -6.07 3.16
CA ALA A 90 3.53 -7.16 2.24
C ALA A 90 2.19 -6.94 1.51
N PHE A 91 2.17 -7.29 0.22
CA PHE A 91 0.99 -7.14 -0.63
C PHE A 91 0.48 -8.51 -1.04
N ASN A 92 -0.71 -8.86 -0.57
CA ASN A 92 -1.43 -10.05 -1.01
C ASN A 92 -2.36 -9.63 -2.16
N ASN A 93 -1.84 -9.59 -3.39
CA ASN A 93 -2.57 -9.14 -4.57
C ASN A 93 -3.10 -10.32 -5.40
N PRO A 94 -4.43 -10.55 -5.46
CA PRO A 94 -5.01 -11.63 -6.25
C PRO A 94 -4.88 -11.43 -7.77
N ASN A 95 -4.53 -10.23 -8.22
CA ASN A 95 -4.33 -9.91 -9.64
C ASN A 95 -2.90 -10.21 -10.12
N ALA A 96 -1.96 -10.45 -9.21
CA ALA A 96 -0.57 -10.71 -9.56
C ALA A 96 -0.40 -12.15 -10.08
N THR A 97 -0.01 -12.31 -11.34
CA THR A 97 0.31 -13.62 -11.94
C THR A 97 1.74 -14.06 -11.65
N ARG A 98 2.62 -13.11 -11.34
CA ARG A 98 4.00 -13.36 -10.91
C ARG A 98 4.45 -12.28 -9.94
N THR A 99 5.16 -12.68 -8.89
CA THR A 99 5.73 -11.76 -7.89
C THR A 99 7.24 -11.99 -7.79
N CYS A 100 8.02 -10.92 -7.62
CA CYS A 100 9.46 -11.03 -7.39
C CYS A 100 9.75 -11.57 -5.98
N SER A 101 10.98 -12.05 -5.76
CA SER A 101 11.35 -12.69 -4.49
C SER A 101 11.22 -11.77 -3.26
N CYS A 102 11.32 -10.45 -3.42
CA CYS A 102 11.13 -9.49 -2.33
C CYS A 102 9.67 -9.03 -2.14
N GLY A 103 8.74 -9.41 -3.02
CA GLY A 103 7.32 -9.06 -2.90
C GLY A 103 6.95 -7.64 -3.37
N GLU A 104 7.93 -6.80 -3.72
CA GLU A 104 7.71 -5.38 -4.04
C GLU A 104 7.34 -5.12 -5.50
N SER A 105 7.47 -6.14 -6.37
CA SER A 105 7.16 -6.05 -7.80
C SER A 105 6.40 -7.26 -8.30
N PHE A 106 5.50 -7.02 -9.25
CA PHE A 106 4.61 -8.02 -9.79
C PHE A 106 4.36 -7.83 -11.29
N ALA A 107 3.79 -8.86 -11.91
CA ALA A 107 3.19 -8.81 -13.24
C ALA A 107 1.70 -9.17 -13.09
N VAL A 108 0.88 -8.65 -13.99
CA VAL A 108 -0.54 -9.01 -14.14
C VAL A 108 -0.75 -9.80 -15.42
#